data_AF-A0A6A6KTM9-F1
#
_entry.id   AF-A0A6A6KTM9-F1
#
_cell.length_a   1.000
_cell.length_b   1.000
_cell.length_c   1.000
_cell.angle_alpha   90.00
_cell.angle_beta   90.00
_cell.angle_gamma   90.00
#
_symmetry.space_group_name_H-M   'P 1'
#
loop_
_entity.id
_entity.type
_entity.pdbx_description
1 polymer ?
#
loop_
_entity_poly.entity_id
_entity_poly.type
_entity_poly.pdbx_seq_one_letter_code
_entity_poly.pdbx_strand_id
1 'polypeptide(L)'
;MVILFSFLGRLMAHFHNDDLEYVGDDYYDIVDFEDNPLLEPEPRRDADLDSIDSDFEDDPESSKPKTDTSALEARNGKDIQGIPWERLNFTRDNYRETRLKQYRNYENLSRSREELDKECLQVEKGKTFYDFQFNTRIVKSTIVHFQLRNLLWATSKHDVYLTQNYSVMHWSSLLSRGNEVLNAAKPIVPTLKHPGLLSESVSRVQISTMAVKENLLVAGGFQGELICKYLNQPGVAFCTKITTAENAITNAVDIYHNQSGSTRITTANNDALVRIFDAESFTCLNRFSFDWSVNNTAVSPDGKLLAVLGDSTECLIVDAHSGKLTGNMKGHLDYSFALAWHPDGRILATGNQDTTCRLWDTRNLSKSLAVLKGNMGAIRALRFTSDGRFLAMAEPADFVHVFDTESEYVECQEIDIFGEIAGISFSPDAAALFVGVADRTYGGLLEFNRRHYNSYLDCVF
;
A
#
# COMPACT_ATOMS: atom_id res chain seq x y z
N MET A 1 8.28 -10.54 -20.53
CA MET A 1 9.73 -10.80 -20.50
C MET A 1 10.31 -10.03 -19.33
N VAL A 2 10.90 -10.72 -18.36
CA VAL A 2 11.35 -10.18 -17.07
C VAL A 2 12.61 -9.34 -17.28
N ILE A 3 12.63 -8.07 -16.86
CA ILE A 3 13.88 -7.31 -16.72
C ILE A 3 14.15 -7.10 -15.22
N LEU A 4 15.08 -7.91 -14.70
CA LEU A 4 15.93 -7.56 -13.58
C LEU A 4 16.81 -6.38 -14.01
N PHE A 5 16.54 -5.17 -13.53
CA PHE A 5 17.40 -4.00 -13.78
C PHE A 5 18.53 -3.88 -12.74
N SER A 6 19.27 -4.96 -12.49
CA SER A 6 20.49 -4.92 -11.66
C SER A 6 21.69 -5.67 -12.26
N PHE A 7 21.60 -6.19 -13.49
CA PHE A 7 22.70 -6.89 -14.16
C PHE A 7 22.99 -6.33 -15.55
N LEU A 8 23.65 -5.16 -15.66
CA LEU A 8 24.36 -4.77 -16.89
C LEU A 8 25.38 -3.63 -16.64
N GLY A 9 26.29 -3.84 -15.68
CA GLY A 9 27.48 -2.99 -15.47
C GLY A 9 28.69 -3.33 -16.35
N ARG A 10 28.57 -4.22 -17.34
CA ARG A 10 29.69 -4.61 -18.23
C ARG A 10 29.21 -5.02 -19.63
N LEU A 11 28.88 -4.05 -20.48
CA LEU A 11 29.35 -3.94 -21.88
C LEU A 11 28.78 -2.66 -22.49
N MET A 12 29.63 -1.69 -22.82
CA MET A 12 29.28 -0.59 -23.73
C MET A 12 29.35 -1.09 -25.18
N ALA A 13 28.33 -0.81 -25.99
CA ALA A 13 28.42 -0.05 -27.24
C ALA A 13 27.14 -0.19 -28.09
N HIS A 14 26.57 0.95 -28.48
CA HIS A 14 25.59 1.19 -29.54
C HIS A 14 24.23 0.49 -29.45
N PHE A 15 23.14 1.25 -29.25
CA PHE A 15 22.16 1.57 -30.29
C PHE A 15 21.24 2.71 -29.81
N HIS A 16 20.75 3.48 -30.77
CA HIS A 16 20.07 4.77 -30.63
C HIS A 16 18.64 4.67 -30.05
N ASN A 17 18.23 5.78 -29.43
CA ASN A 17 16.84 6.18 -29.17
C ASN A 17 15.94 5.94 -30.39
N ASP A 18 14.90 5.13 -30.21
CA ASP A 18 13.48 5.44 -30.45
C ASP A 18 12.68 4.20 -29.98
N ASP A 19 11.40 4.36 -29.67
CA ASP A 19 10.43 3.34 -29.21
C ASP A 19 10.21 3.23 -27.68
N LEU A 20 9.67 4.32 -27.10
CA LEU A 20 8.79 4.25 -25.93
C LEU A 20 7.38 3.86 -26.42
N GLU A 21 7.15 2.57 -26.67
CA GLU A 21 5.80 2.02 -26.84
C GLU A 21 5.24 1.49 -25.51
N TYR A 22 3.99 1.84 -25.29
CA TYR A 22 3.14 1.52 -24.15
C TYR A 22 3.09 0.02 -23.87
N VAL A 23 3.55 -0.42 -22.71
CA VAL A 23 3.13 -1.72 -22.14
C VAL A 23 1.90 -1.45 -21.26
N GLY A 24 0.79 -1.18 -21.93
CA GLY A 24 -0.54 -1.02 -21.34
C GLY A 24 -1.53 -2.12 -21.69
N ASP A 25 -1.26 -2.95 -22.73
CA ASP A 25 -2.30 -3.81 -23.30
C ASP A 25 -1.95 -5.31 -23.47
N ASP A 26 -0.74 -5.79 -23.20
CA ASP A 26 -0.39 -7.20 -23.51
C ASP A 26 -0.58 -8.20 -22.34
N TYR A 27 -1.55 -7.97 -21.45
CA TYR A 27 -1.90 -8.96 -20.41
C TYR A 27 -3.39 -9.22 -20.26
N TYR A 28 -4.18 -9.09 -21.32
CA TYR A 28 -5.59 -9.48 -21.31
C TYR A 28 -6.06 -9.98 -22.68
N ASP A 29 -5.78 -11.24 -22.98
CA ASP A 29 -6.54 -12.02 -23.99
C ASP A 29 -6.50 -13.50 -23.61
N ILE A 30 -7.37 -13.90 -22.66
CA ILE A 30 -7.96 -15.25 -22.61
C ILE A 30 -9.38 -15.12 -22.08
N VAL A 31 -10.28 -14.61 -22.93
CA VAL A 31 -11.68 -15.05 -22.93
C VAL A 31 -12.11 -15.26 -24.38
N ASP A 32 -11.39 -16.13 -25.10
CA ASP A 32 -11.87 -16.73 -26.34
C ASP A 32 -12.05 -18.23 -26.10
N PHE A 33 -13.29 -18.61 -25.82
CA PHE A 33 -13.76 -19.96 -26.14
C PHE A 33 -14.30 -19.91 -27.56
N GLU A 34 -13.62 -20.61 -28.46
CA GLU A 34 -14.01 -20.80 -29.86
C GLU A 34 -15.45 -21.31 -29.98
N ASP A 35 -16.25 -20.65 -30.83
CA ASP A 35 -16.97 -21.35 -31.91
C ASP A 35 -17.34 -20.37 -33.04
N ASN A 36 -17.11 -20.83 -34.27
CA ASN A 36 -16.99 -20.08 -35.52
C ASN A 36 -18.36 -19.99 -36.28
N PRO A 37 -18.43 -19.48 -37.52
CA PRO A 37 -19.18 -18.27 -37.90
C PRO A 37 -20.43 -18.59 -38.74
N LEU A 38 -21.25 -17.57 -39.10
CA LEU A 38 -21.94 -17.42 -40.39
C LEU A 38 -22.80 -16.13 -40.40
N LEU A 39 -22.39 -15.15 -41.22
CA LEU A 39 -23.16 -14.26 -42.15
C LEU A 39 -24.52 -13.67 -41.68
N GLU A 40 -24.93 -12.40 -41.85
CA GLU A 40 -24.49 -11.17 -42.55
C GLU A 40 -25.53 -10.04 -42.14
N PRO A 41 -25.60 -8.81 -42.73
CA PRO A 41 -25.58 -7.53 -41.99
C PRO A 41 -26.93 -6.79 -41.78
N GLU A 42 -26.87 -5.79 -40.89
CA GLU A 42 -27.76 -4.63 -40.62
C GLU A 42 -28.64 -4.12 -41.79
N PRO A 43 -29.80 -3.48 -41.50
CA PRO A 43 -29.80 -2.02 -41.65
C PRO A 43 -30.65 -1.21 -40.65
N ARG A 44 -30.03 -0.13 -40.14
CA ARG A 44 -30.59 1.21 -39.82
C ARG A 44 -32.01 1.51 -40.34
N ARG A 45 -32.87 2.02 -39.45
CA ARG A 45 -33.92 3.00 -39.77
C ARG A 45 -34.11 4.02 -38.65
N ASP A 46 -34.06 5.28 -39.05
CA ASP A 46 -34.46 6.47 -38.31
C ASP A 46 -36.00 6.64 -38.25
N ALA A 47 -36.41 7.46 -37.28
CA ALA A 47 -37.57 8.37 -37.25
C ALA A 47 -38.91 7.90 -36.63
N ASP A 48 -39.15 8.45 -35.44
CA ASP A 48 -40.29 9.32 -35.08
C ASP A 48 -41.59 8.75 -34.45
N LEU A 49 -41.97 9.41 -33.34
CA LEU A 49 -43.31 9.59 -32.70
C LEU A 49 -43.79 8.37 -31.85
N ASP A 50 -44.32 8.48 -30.63
CA ASP A 50 -45.12 9.55 -29.99
C ASP A 50 -45.05 9.51 -28.45
N SER A 51 -45.40 10.66 -27.87
CA SER A 51 -45.57 11.02 -26.45
C SER A 51 -46.60 10.18 -25.67
N ILE A 52 -46.28 9.81 -24.43
CA ILE A 52 -47.25 9.68 -23.33
C ILE A 52 -46.64 10.30 -22.07
N ASP A 53 -47.25 11.40 -21.61
CA ASP A 53 -47.00 12.04 -20.32
C ASP A 53 -47.26 11.07 -19.17
N SER A 54 -46.34 11.02 -18.21
CA SER A 54 -46.67 10.69 -16.83
C SER A 54 -45.81 11.53 -15.90
N ASP A 55 -46.45 12.49 -15.24
CA ASP A 55 -45.93 13.30 -14.15
C ASP A 55 -45.21 12.44 -13.10
N PHE A 56 -43.89 12.57 -13.03
CA PHE A 56 -43.12 12.27 -11.83
C PHE A 56 -42.23 13.47 -11.56
N GLU A 57 -42.40 14.06 -10.38
CA GLU A 57 -41.57 15.14 -9.89
C GLU A 57 -40.09 14.75 -9.95
N ASP A 58 -39.31 15.56 -10.68
CA ASP A 58 -37.86 15.45 -10.76
C ASP A 58 -37.22 15.70 -9.39
N ASP A 59 -36.85 14.64 -8.68
CA ASP A 59 -35.84 14.68 -7.63
C ASP A 59 -34.44 14.76 -8.28
N PRO A 60 -33.67 15.86 -8.16
CA PRO A 60 -32.43 16.03 -8.92
C PRO A 60 -31.25 15.17 -8.42
N GLU A 61 -31.44 14.22 -7.49
CA GLU A 61 -30.36 13.39 -6.94
C GLU A 61 -30.27 11.95 -7.47
N SER A 62 -31.12 11.53 -8.41
CA SER A 62 -31.11 10.15 -8.93
C SER A 62 -30.47 10.00 -10.32
N SER A 63 -29.13 10.08 -10.44
CA SER A 63 -28.47 9.68 -11.71
C SER A 63 -27.05 9.12 -11.61
N LYS A 64 -26.67 8.49 -10.49
CA LYS A 64 -25.57 7.53 -10.47
C LYS A 64 -25.99 6.28 -9.69
N PRO A 65 -25.73 5.07 -10.18
CA PRO A 65 -25.95 3.87 -9.39
C PRO A 65 -25.13 3.99 -8.09
N LYS A 66 -25.75 3.76 -6.93
CA LYS A 66 -25.04 3.68 -5.65
C LYS A 66 -24.10 2.47 -5.70
N THR A 67 -22.87 2.72 -6.12
CA THR A 67 -21.80 1.72 -6.24
C THR A 67 -21.20 1.34 -4.90
N ASP A 68 -21.44 2.16 -3.89
CA ASP A 68 -20.91 1.99 -2.54
C ASP A 68 -21.68 0.89 -1.79
N THR A 69 -21.04 0.32 -0.77
CA THR A 69 -21.63 -0.73 0.05
C THR A 69 -21.56 -0.34 1.51
N SER A 70 -22.72 -0.29 2.17
CA SER A 70 -22.83 -0.05 3.61
C SER A 70 -22.74 -1.36 4.42
N ALA A 71 -22.40 -1.25 5.72
CA ALA A 71 -22.44 -2.38 6.64
C ALA A 71 -23.80 -3.08 6.70
N LEU A 72 -24.91 -2.33 6.59
CA LEU A 72 -26.25 -2.90 6.63
C LEU A 72 -26.50 -3.78 5.39
N GLU A 73 -26.16 -3.30 4.20
CA GLU A 73 -26.28 -4.09 2.98
C GLU A 73 -25.38 -5.33 3.02
N ALA A 74 -24.14 -5.18 3.53
CA ALA A 74 -23.23 -6.30 3.66
C ALA A 74 -23.75 -7.38 4.61
N ARG A 75 -24.31 -6.98 5.76
CA ARG A 75 -24.99 -7.91 6.70
C ARG A 75 -26.22 -8.59 6.09
N ASN A 76 -26.86 -7.94 5.12
CA ASN A 76 -27.97 -8.51 4.35
C ASN A 76 -27.51 -9.40 3.17
N GLY A 77 -26.21 -9.68 3.05
CA GLY A 77 -25.66 -10.60 2.05
C GLY A 77 -25.10 -9.95 0.80
N LYS A 78 -25.07 -8.60 0.70
CA LYS A 78 -24.35 -7.92 -0.37
C LYS A 78 -22.85 -8.10 -0.17
N ASP A 79 -22.10 -8.35 -1.25
CA ASP A 79 -20.64 -8.40 -1.19
C ASP A 79 -20.07 -7.05 -0.71
N ILE A 80 -19.05 -7.07 0.15
CA ILE A 80 -18.47 -5.84 0.75
C ILE A 80 -17.85 -4.90 -0.30
N GLN A 81 -17.39 -5.43 -1.43
CA GLN A 81 -16.92 -4.64 -2.57
C GLN A 81 -18.04 -4.27 -3.55
N GLY A 82 -19.24 -4.80 -3.33
CA GLY A 82 -20.39 -4.63 -4.22
C GLY A 82 -20.28 -5.45 -5.50
N ILE A 83 -19.52 -6.55 -5.50
CA ILE A 83 -19.44 -7.46 -6.64
C ILE A 83 -20.77 -8.23 -6.75
N PRO A 84 -21.50 -8.14 -7.87
CA PRO A 84 -22.80 -8.80 -8.05
C PRO A 84 -22.59 -10.25 -8.50
N TRP A 85 -22.12 -11.11 -7.59
CA TRP A 85 -21.83 -12.52 -7.87
C TRP A 85 -23.03 -13.27 -8.48
N GLU A 86 -24.25 -12.89 -8.11
CA GLU A 86 -25.48 -13.44 -8.64
C GLU A 86 -25.72 -13.16 -10.14
N ARG A 87 -25.01 -12.17 -10.70
CA ARG A 87 -25.07 -11.81 -12.13
C ARG A 87 -23.91 -12.38 -12.94
N LEU A 88 -22.96 -13.07 -12.30
CA LEU A 88 -21.77 -13.64 -12.93
C LEU A 88 -21.95 -15.14 -13.18
N ASN A 89 -21.23 -15.67 -14.17
CA ASN A 89 -21.29 -17.09 -14.54
C ASN A 89 -20.55 -18.02 -13.56
N PHE A 90 -20.02 -17.49 -12.46
CA PHE A 90 -19.28 -18.22 -11.45
C PHE A 90 -19.61 -17.68 -10.06
N THR A 91 -19.55 -18.57 -9.06
CA THR A 91 -19.70 -18.19 -7.66
C THR A 91 -18.42 -17.53 -7.14
N ARG A 92 -18.53 -16.78 -6.04
CA ARG A 92 -17.39 -16.20 -5.32
C ARG A 92 -16.32 -17.23 -5.00
N ASP A 93 -16.73 -18.41 -4.51
CA ASP A 93 -15.81 -19.48 -4.11
C ASP A 93 -15.09 -20.10 -5.30
N ASN A 94 -15.81 -20.37 -6.40
CA ASN A 94 -15.19 -20.90 -7.61
C ASN A 94 -14.17 -19.90 -8.21
N TYR A 95 -14.50 -18.60 -8.15
CA TYR A 95 -13.57 -17.55 -8.57
C TYR A 95 -12.34 -17.50 -7.65
N ARG A 96 -12.51 -17.56 -6.32
CA ARG A 96 -11.41 -17.62 -5.34
C ARG A 96 -10.49 -18.82 -5.56
N GLU A 97 -11.02 -20.01 -5.79
CA GLU A 97 -10.21 -21.19 -6.09
C GLU A 97 -9.40 -21.02 -7.38
N THR A 98 -10.05 -20.52 -8.43
CA THR A 98 -9.39 -20.25 -9.71
C THR A 98 -8.29 -19.20 -9.55
N ARG A 99 -8.58 -18.14 -8.78
CA ARG A 99 -7.65 -17.06 -8.47
C ARG A 99 -6.38 -17.56 -7.78
N LEU A 100 -6.51 -18.43 -6.77
CA LEU A 100 -5.36 -19.03 -6.08
C LEU A 100 -4.54 -19.96 -6.99
N LYS A 101 -5.18 -20.70 -7.90
CA LYS A 101 -4.49 -21.61 -8.84
C LYS A 101 -3.73 -20.85 -9.93
N GLN A 102 -4.25 -19.71 -10.37
CA GLN A 102 -3.71 -18.94 -11.48
C GLN A 102 -2.73 -17.84 -11.05
N TYR A 103 -2.74 -17.44 -9.78
CA TYR A 103 -1.84 -16.40 -9.28
C TYR A 103 -0.37 -16.83 -9.40
N ARG A 104 0.46 -15.97 -10.01
CA ARG A 104 1.88 -16.22 -10.22
C ARG A 104 2.71 -15.39 -9.26
N ASN A 105 3.46 -16.08 -8.40
CA ASN A 105 4.46 -15.45 -7.54
C ASN A 105 5.79 -15.25 -8.28
N TYR A 106 6.46 -14.13 -7.97
CA TYR A 106 7.80 -13.81 -8.44
C TYR A 106 8.80 -14.08 -7.33
N GLU A 107 9.12 -15.33 -7.05
CA GLU A 107 9.99 -15.68 -5.91
C GLU A 107 11.21 -16.49 -6.34
N ASN A 108 12.32 -16.18 -5.69
CA ASN A 108 13.62 -16.81 -5.87
C ASN A 108 14.01 -17.58 -4.60
N LEU A 109 13.23 -18.62 -4.27
CA LEU A 109 13.47 -19.41 -3.07
C LEU A 109 14.67 -20.34 -3.24
N SER A 110 15.55 -20.35 -2.24
CA SER A 110 16.64 -21.33 -2.13
C SER A 110 16.18 -22.69 -1.56
N ARG A 111 14.98 -22.76 -0.97
CA ARG A 111 14.39 -23.95 -0.32
C ARG A 111 12.97 -24.21 -0.84
N SER A 112 12.44 -25.40 -0.58
CA SER A 112 11.07 -25.74 -0.97
C SER A 112 10.03 -25.04 -0.08
N ARG A 113 8.81 -24.85 -0.60
CA ARG A 113 7.70 -24.28 0.19
C ARG A 113 7.31 -25.17 1.37
N GLU A 114 7.41 -26.49 1.22
CA GLU A 114 7.12 -27.44 2.29
C GLU A 114 8.07 -27.31 3.49
N GLU A 115 9.31 -26.89 3.26
CA GLU A 115 10.26 -26.61 4.35
C GLU A 115 9.94 -25.28 5.03
N LEU A 116 9.63 -24.23 4.27
CA LEU A 116 9.19 -22.94 4.81
C LEU A 116 7.92 -23.08 5.65
N ASP A 117 6.97 -23.89 5.18
CA ASP A 117 5.69 -24.12 5.87
C ASP A 117 5.88 -24.78 7.24
N LYS A 118 6.95 -25.56 7.44
CA LYS A 118 7.30 -26.16 8.73
C LYS A 118 7.84 -25.13 9.73
N GLU A 119 8.41 -24.03 9.24
CA GLU A 119 8.87 -22.91 10.09
C GLU A 119 7.71 -21.98 10.49
N CYS A 120 6.59 -22.03 9.75
CA CYS A 120 5.46 -21.13 9.94
C CYS A 120 4.65 -21.48 11.19
N LEU A 121 4.31 -20.44 11.95
CA LEU A 121 3.40 -20.52 13.08
C LEU A 121 2.03 -21.03 12.60
N GLN A 122 1.46 -21.99 13.34
CA GLN A 122 0.09 -22.44 13.10
C GLN A 122 -0.87 -21.40 13.68
N VAL A 123 -1.73 -20.86 12.82
CA VAL A 123 -2.60 -19.73 13.13
C VAL A 123 -4.05 -20.19 13.12
N GLU A 124 -4.79 -19.82 14.16
CA GLU A 124 -6.24 -19.97 14.25
C GLU A 124 -6.93 -18.88 13.43
N LYS A 125 -7.42 -19.27 12.24
CA LYS A 125 -8.21 -18.38 11.38
C LYS A 125 -9.67 -18.29 11.84
N GLY A 126 -10.36 -17.21 11.44
CA GLY A 126 -11.79 -17.03 11.65
C GLY A 126 -12.15 -16.15 12.85
N LYS A 127 -11.15 -15.51 13.47
CA LYS A 127 -11.38 -14.48 14.49
C LYS A 127 -11.85 -13.19 13.81
N THR A 128 -12.53 -12.33 14.55
CA THR A 128 -12.99 -11.02 14.04
C THR A 128 -12.65 -9.94 15.05
N PHE A 129 -11.70 -9.10 14.67
CA PHE A 129 -11.20 -7.96 15.45
C PHE A 129 -11.70 -6.62 14.89
N TYR A 130 -11.96 -6.55 13.58
CA TYR A 130 -12.46 -5.38 12.87
C TYR A 130 -13.68 -5.75 12.02
N ASP A 131 -14.80 -5.07 12.24
CA ASP A 131 -16.05 -5.28 11.50
C ASP A 131 -16.13 -4.32 10.31
N PHE A 132 -16.50 -4.84 9.14
CA PHE A 132 -16.74 -4.02 7.94
C PHE A 132 -17.79 -2.93 8.22
N GLN A 133 -17.50 -1.71 7.76
CA GLN A 133 -18.35 -0.54 7.95
C GLN A 133 -18.86 0.02 6.64
N PHE A 134 -17.95 0.23 5.70
CA PHE A 134 -18.26 0.94 4.48
C PHE A 134 -17.24 0.64 3.39
N ASN A 135 -17.71 0.63 2.15
CA ASN A 135 -16.89 0.65 0.96
C ASN A 135 -17.31 1.82 0.08
N THR A 136 -16.39 2.71 -0.25
CA THR A 136 -16.63 3.72 -1.28
C THR A 136 -15.86 3.40 -2.56
N ARG A 137 -16.53 3.58 -3.69
CA ARG A 137 -15.93 3.45 -5.03
C ARG A 137 -15.67 4.82 -5.67
N ILE A 138 -16.00 5.91 -4.97
CA ILE A 138 -15.75 7.29 -5.40
C ILE A 138 -14.24 7.57 -5.43
N VAL A 139 -13.54 7.17 -4.37
CA VAL A 139 -12.09 7.25 -4.27
C VAL A 139 -11.52 5.84 -4.42
N LYS A 140 -10.57 5.67 -5.35
CA LYS A 140 -9.90 4.39 -5.58
C LYS A 140 -8.44 4.62 -5.86
N SER A 141 -7.61 3.70 -5.37
CA SER A 141 -6.18 3.79 -5.53
C SER A 141 -5.74 3.36 -6.93
N THR A 142 -4.65 3.97 -7.42
CA THR A 142 -3.97 3.52 -8.64
C THR A 142 -2.62 2.94 -8.27
N ILE A 143 -2.36 1.71 -8.69
CA ILE A 143 -1.06 1.06 -8.54
C ILE A 143 -0.36 1.09 -9.90
N VAL A 144 0.90 1.48 -9.89
CA VAL A 144 1.75 1.56 -11.09
C VAL A 144 2.80 0.44 -11.07
N HIS A 145 3.24 0.05 -9.88
CA HIS A 145 4.34 -0.89 -9.69
C HIS A 145 3.91 -2.02 -8.78
N PHE A 146 4.21 -3.26 -9.16
CA PHE A 146 3.76 -4.48 -8.47
C PHE A 146 4.36 -4.69 -7.05
N GLN A 147 5.36 -3.90 -6.67
CA GLN A 147 6.03 -4.03 -5.36
C GLN A 147 5.66 -2.94 -4.34
N LEU A 148 5.34 -1.71 -4.76
CA LEU A 148 5.26 -0.56 -3.85
C LEU A 148 3.82 -0.32 -3.37
N ARG A 149 3.58 -0.43 -2.04
CA ARG A 149 2.24 -0.42 -1.41
C ARG A 149 2.05 0.60 -0.28
N ASN A 150 2.90 1.61 -0.18
CA ASN A 150 2.71 2.72 0.78
C ASN A 150 1.90 3.85 0.10
N LEU A 151 0.66 3.55 -0.31
CA LEU A 151 -0.19 4.45 -1.09
C LEU A 151 -1.49 4.87 -0.39
N LEU A 152 -1.62 4.52 0.90
CA LEU A 152 -2.79 4.78 1.74
C LEU A 152 -2.33 5.18 3.15
N TRP A 153 -2.93 6.23 3.70
CA TRP A 153 -2.60 6.70 5.05
C TRP A 153 -3.79 7.34 5.76
N ALA A 154 -4.14 6.82 6.94
CA ALA A 154 -5.15 7.40 7.81
C ALA A 154 -4.51 8.37 8.82
N THR A 155 -5.14 9.52 9.02
CA THR A 155 -4.73 10.53 10.01
C THR A 155 -5.72 10.68 11.16
N SER A 156 -6.92 10.14 10.99
CA SER A 156 -7.95 10.02 12.00
C SER A 156 -8.81 8.80 11.67
N LYS A 157 -9.79 8.48 12.53
CA LYS A 157 -10.84 7.50 12.21
C LYS A 157 -11.64 7.88 10.96
N HIS A 158 -11.63 9.15 10.55
CA HIS A 158 -12.49 9.66 9.49
C HIS A 158 -11.72 10.20 8.29
N ASP A 159 -10.42 10.47 8.42
CA ASP A 159 -9.63 11.16 7.41
C ASP A 159 -8.53 10.27 6.87
N VAL A 160 -8.65 9.93 5.59
CA VAL A 160 -7.77 9.02 4.89
C VAL A 160 -7.24 9.67 3.62
N TYR A 161 -5.97 9.44 3.33
CA TYR A 161 -5.30 9.94 2.14
C TYR A 161 -4.86 8.76 1.29
N LEU A 162 -5.08 8.84 -0.02
CA LEU A 162 -4.72 7.78 -0.96
C LEU A 162 -4.21 8.36 -2.27
N THR A 163 -3.33 7.63 -2.94
CA THR A 163 -2.89 8.01 -4.29
C THR A 163 -3.94 7.61 -5.33
N GLN A 164 -4.24 8.49 -6.27
CA GLN A 164 -5.08 8.22 -7.43
C GLN A 164 -4.42 8.85 -8.65
N ASN A 165 -3.92 8.02 -9.56
CA ASN A 165 -3.13 8.43 -10.72
C ASN A 165 -1.91 9.29 -10.31
N TYR A 166 -1.92 10.58 -10.66
CA TYR A 166 -0.87 11.56 -10.33
C TYR A 166 -1.23 12.42 -9.12
N SER A 167 -2.30 12.08 -8.40
CA SER A 167 -2.84 12.91 -7.34
C SER A 167 -2.86 12.19 -6.01
N VAL A 168 -2.83 12.96 -4.92
CA VAL A 168 -3.21 12.48 -3.59
C VAL A 168 -4.60 13.01 -3.30
N MET A 169 -5.51 12.09 -3.00
CA MET A 169 -6.89 12.37 -2.62
C MET A 169 -7.02 12.26 -1.11
N HIS A 170 -7.78 13.15 -0.51
CA HIS A 170 -8.30 13.03 0.84
C HIS A 170 -9.73 12.52 0.77
N TRP A 171 -10.08 11.57 1.62
CA TRP A 171 -11.42 11.08 1.84
C TRP A 171 -11.80 11.31 3.30
N SER A 172 -12.96 11.95 3.49
CA SER A 172 -13.59 12.07 4.80
C SER A 172 -14.77 11.12 4.89
N SER A 173 -14.69 10.08 5.72
CA SER A 173 -15.81 9.15 5.94
C SER A 173 -16.98 9.82 6.64
N LEU A 174 -16.70 10.80 7.51
CA LEU A 174 -17.71 11.60 8.20
C LEU A 174 -18.55 12.44 7.23
N LEU A 175 -17.91 13.08 6.25
CA LEU A 175 -18.58 13.94 5.26
C LEU A 175 -18.97 13.19 3.99
N SER A 176 -18.56 11.93 3.85
CA SER A 176 -18.70 11.12 2.64
C SER A 176 -18.23 11.86 1.38
N ARG A 177 -17.08 12.54 1.49
CA ARG A 177 -16.56 13.43 0.45
C ARG A 177 -15.07 13.20 0.21
N GLY A 178 -14.70 13.14 -1.07
CA GLY A 178 -13.32 13.14 -1.54
C GLY A 178 -12.89 14.51 -2.05
N ASN A 179 -11.66 14.94 -1.76
CA ASN A 179 -11.06 16.16 -2.30
C ASN A 179 -9.62 15.89 -2.76
N GLU A 180 -9.18 16.51 -3.87
CA GLU A 180 -7.78 16.45 -4.30
C GLU A 180 -6.92 17.37 -3.43
N VAL A 181 -5.88 16.84 -2.78
CA VAL A 181 -4.97 17.62 -1.91
C VAL A 181 -3.61 17.88 -2.53
N LEU A 182 -3.19 17.05 -3.48
CA LEU A 182 -1.96 17.24 -4.26
C LEU A 182 -2.23 16.78 -5.69
N ASN A 183 -1.90 17.61 -6.68
CA ASN A 183 -1.94 17.26 -8.09
C ASN A 183 -0.53 17.33 -8.66
N ALA A 184 0.10 16.17 -8.87
CA ALA A 184 1.47 16.06 -9.35
C ALA A 184 1.55 15.86 -10.88
N ALA A 185 0.42 15.87 -11.59
CA ALA A 185 0.41 15.89 -13.06
C ALA A 185 0.85 17.25 -13.62
N LYS A 186 0.55 18.32 -12.89
CA LYS A 186 0.90 19.70 -13.27
C LYS A 186 2.30 20.07 -12.74
N PRO A 187 2.96 21.08 -13.33
CA PRO A 187 4.18 21.64 -12.75
C PRO A 187 3.94 22.13 -11.33
N ILE A 188 4.76 21.66 -10.40
CA ILE A 188 4.76 22.06 -9.00
C ILE A 188 5.97 22.98 -8.79
N VAL A 189 5.69 24.20 -8.35
CA VAL A 189 6.70 25.17 -7.92
C VAL A 189 6.65 25.24 -6.39
N PRO A 190 7.77 25.00 -5.68
CA PRO A 190 7.79 25.05 -4.23
C PRO A 190 7.58 26.48 -3.72
N THR A 191 6.80 26.62 -2.65
CA THR A 191 6.45 27.92 -2.06
C THR A 191 7.50 28.43 -1.08
N LEU A 192 8.20 27.54 -0.35
CA LEU A 192 9.26 27.93 0.56
C LEU A 192 10.54 28.23 -0.20
N LYS A 193 11.16 29.37 0.13
CA LYS A 193 12.45 29.79 -0.39
C LYS A 193 13.25 30.42 0.74
N HIS A 194 14.34 29.78 1.15
CA HIS A 194 15.34 30.39 2.01
C HIS A 194 16.75 29.96 1.56
N PRO A 195 17.80 30.73 1.92
CA PRO A 195 19.17 30.41 1.54
C PRO A 195 19.55 28.98 1.94
N GLY A 196 20.17 28.23 1.02
CA GLY A 196 20.60 26.85 1.24
C GLY A 196 19.55 25.76 0.98
N LEU A 197 18.30 26.11 0.70
CA LEU A 197 17.27 25.15 0.33
C LEU A 197 17.43 24.72 -1.13
N LEU A 198 17.73 23.44 -1.37
CA LEU A 198 17.88 22.85 -2.71
C LEU A 198 16.52 22.40 -3.29
N SER A 199 15.57 23.33 -3.36
CA SER A 199 14.24 23.08 -3.91
C SER A 199 14.25 23.29 -5.43
N GLU A 200 13.68 22.36 -6.17
CA GLU A 200 13.54 22.41 -7.63
C GLU A 200 12.09 22.18 -8.03
N SER A 201 11.66 22.80 -9.13
CA SER A 201 10.31 22.53 -9.64
C SER A 201 10.26 21.14 -10.26
N VAL A 202 9.21 20.39 -9.96
CA VAL A 202 8.97 19.06 -10.50
C VAL A 202 7.66 19.05 -11.28
N SER A 203 7.49 18.14 -12.23
CA SER A 203 6.27 18.06 -13.05
C SER A 203 6.00 16.63 -13.48
N ARG A 204 4.73 16.26 -13.61
CA ARG A 204 4.30 14.91 -14.02
C ARG A 204 4.92 13.82 -13.13
N VAL A 205 4.95 14.06 -11.83
CA VAL A 205 5.52 13.12 -10.86
C VAL A 205 4.52 12.00 -10.64
N GLN A 206 4.87 10.80 -11.10
CA GLN A 206 4.12 9.60 -10.79
C GLN A 206 4.47 9.16 -9.38
N ILE A 207 3.49 9.13 -8.49
CA ILE A 207 3.70 8.88 -7.05
C ILE A 207 3.96 7.38 -6.85
N SER A 208 5.10 7.06 -6.26
CA SER A 208 5.52 5.69 -5.91
C SER A 208 5.23 5.34 -4.45
N THR A 209 5.16 6.34 -3.58
CA THR A 209 5.02 6.17 -2.13
C THR A 209 4.54 7.46 -1.48
N MET A 210 3.87 7.37 -0.33
CA MET A 210 3.47 8.52 0.46
C MET A 210 3.39 8.20 1.96
N ALA A 211 3.52 9.25 2.77
CA ALA A 211 3.28 9.23 4.20
C ALA A 211 2.58 10.52 4.62
N VAL A 212 1.63 10.44 5.55
CA VAL A 212 0.97 11.60 6.14
C VAL A 212 1.08 11.54 7.65
N LYS A 213 1.67 12.55 8.27
CA LYS A 213 1.73 12.63 9.72
C LYS A 213 1.42 14.03 10.17
N GLU A 214 0.45 14.12 11.07
CA GLU A 214 -0.06 15.40 11.58
C GLU A 214 -0.51 16.29 10.40
N ASN A 215 0.22 17.36 10.12
CA ASN A 215 -0.06 18.32 9.05
C ASN A 215 0.81 18.13 7.80
N LEU A 216 1.77 17.20 7.81
CA LEU A 216 2.74 17.05 6.73
C LEU A 216 2.42 15.83 5.86
N LEU A 217 2.18 16.08 4.58
CA LEU A 217 2.13 15.09 3.51
C LEU A 217 3.49 15.04 2.82
N VAL A 218 4.08 13.85 2.74
CA VAL A 218 5.29 13.57 1.95
C VAL A 218 4.96 12.55 0.88
N ALA A 219 5.37 12.80 -0.36
CA ALA A 219 5.23 11.89 -1.48
C ALA A 219 6.56 11.71 -2.21
N GLY A 220 6.87 10.47 -2.58
CA GLY A 220 8.00 10.10 -3.42
C GLY A 220 7.57 9.77 -4.85
N GLY A 221 8.48 9.94 -5.81
CA GLY A 221 8.22 9.64 -7.22
C GLY A 221 9.11 8.57 -7.84
N PHE A 222 8.70 8.07 -9.01
CA PHE A 222 9.42 7.05 -9.79
C PHE A 222 10.75 7.52 -10.40
N GLN A 223 11.03 8.82 -10.46
CA GLN A 223 12.32 9.35 -10.94
C GLN A 223 13.13 9.98 -9.82
N GLY A 224 12.92 9.53 -8.58
CA GLY A 224 13.65 10.02 -7.41
C GLY A 224 13.18 11.39 -6.92
N GLU A 225 11.92 11.74 -7.19
CA GLU A 225 11.33 12.95 -6.66
C GLU A 225 10.98 12.81 -5.18
N LEU A 226 10.99 13.95 -4.48
CA LEU A 226 10.45 14.14 -3.14
C LEU A 226 9.57 15.40 -3.15
N ILE A 227 8.35 15.28 -2.65
CA ILE A 227 7.37 16.37 -2.53
C ILE A 227 6.89 16.43 -1.08
N CYS A 228 6.94 17.61 -0.48
CA CYS A 228 6.48 17.87 0.88
C CYS A 228 5.45 19.00 0.88
N LYS A 229 4.28 18.73 1.44
CA LYS A 229 3.16 19.67 1.49
C LYS A 229 2.56 19.73 2.89
N TYR A 230 2.38 20.94 3.41
CA TYR A 230 1.54 21.16 4.58
C TYR A 230 0.06 21.13 4.16
N LEU A 231 -0.75 20.34 4.85
CA LEU A 231 -2.17 20.14 4.52
C LEU A 231 -3.00 21.39 4.81
N ASN A 232 -2.64 22.15 5.84
CA ASN A 232 -3.29 23.41 6.21
C ASN A 232 -2.86 24.64 5.38
N GLN A 233 -1.91 24.50 4.45
CA GLN A 233 -1.42 25.59 3.60
C GLN A 233 -1.72 25.33 2.12
N PRO A 234 -1.97 26.36 1.31
CA PRO A 234 -2.06 26.20 -0.13
C PRO A 234 -0.66 25.94 -0.73
N GLY A 235 -0.62 25.15 -1.81
CA GLY A 235 0.62 24.86 -2.54
C GLY A 235 1.50 23.79 -1.88
N VAL A 236 2.67 23.55 -2.49
CA VAL A 236 3.67 22.59 -2.04
C VAL A 236 4.80 23.35 -1.36
N ALA A 237 5.13 22.95 -0.13
CA ALA A 237 6.15 23.63 0.68
C ALA A 237 7.54 23.43 0.08
N PHE A 238 7.86 22.18 -0.25
CA PHE A 238 9.15 21.79 -0.81
C PHE A 238 8.98 20.68 -1.84
N CYS A 239 9.75 20.74 -2.92
CA CYS A 239 9.93 19.61 -3.82
C CYS A 239 11.31 19.67 -4.45
N THR A 240 11.85 18.51 -4.81
CA THR A 240 13.13 18.38 -5.51
C THR A 240 13.31 16.99 -6.11
N LYS A 241 14.33 16.80 -6.94
CA LYS A 241 14.86 15.47 -7.30
C LYS A 241 16.02 15.13 -6.35
N ILE A 242 15.81 14.15 -5.47
CA ILE A 242 16.81 13.78 -4.44
C ILE A 242 17.95 12.91 -4.99
N THR A 243 17.82 12.49 -6.24
CA THR A 243 18.76 11.65 -6.98
C THR A 243 18.54 11.81 -8.48
N THR A 244 19.60 11.62 -9.25
CA THR A 244 19.60 11.73 -10.71
C THR A 244 20.06 10.43 -11.39
N ALA A 245 20.16 9.33 -10.64
CA ALA A 245 20.55 8.05 -11.22
C ALA A 245 19.42 7.48 -12.12
N GLU A 246 19.79 6.70 -13.13
CA GLU A 246 18.91 6.28 -14.23
C GLU A 246 17.75 5.34 -13.81
N ASN A 247 17.70 4.92 -12.55
CA ASN A 247 16.62 4.10 -12.00
C ASN A 247 16.38 4.38 -10.50
N ALA A 248 16.32 5.66 -10.12
CA ALA A 248 16.44 6.06 -8.72
C ALA A 248 15.09 6.29 -8.00
N ILE A 249 14.15 5.38 -8.22
CA ILE A 249 12.80 5.40 -7.62
C ILE A 249 12.88 5.69 -6.11
N THR A 250 12.01 6.59 -5.63
CA THR A 250 11.78 6.75 -4.19
C THR A 250 10.83 5.63 -3.75
N ASN A 251 11.38 4.52 -3.25
CA ASN A 251 10.62 3.30 -2.93
C ASN A 251 9.74 3.48 -1.68
N ALA A 252 10.27 4.13 -0.64
CA ALA A 252 9.52 4.43 0.57
C ALA A 252 9.86 5.81 1.12
N VAL A 253 8.86 6.46 1.70
CA VAL A 253 9.03 7.63 2.56
C VAL A 253 8.33 7.37 3.88
N ASP A 254 8.89 7.88 4.98
CA ASP A 254 8.24 7.85 6.29
C ASP A 254 8.51 9.14 7.06
N ILE A 255 7.64 9.46 8.01
CA ILE A 255 7.72 10.66 8.85
C ILE A 255 7.78 10.23 10.32
N TYR A 256 8.87 10.58 10.99
CA TYR A 256 9.10 10.18 12.38
C TYR A 256 9.55 11.36 13.23
N HIS A 257 9.42 11.22 14.55
CA HIS A 257 9.99 12.16 15.50
C HIS A 257 11.29 11.58 16.01
N ASN A 258 12.37 12.36 15.99
CA ASN A 258 13.63 11.93 16.59
C ASN A 258 13.56 12.00 18.12
N GLN A 259 14.65 11.63 18.79
CA GLN A 259 14.75 11.69 20.26
C GLN A 259 14.55 13.09 20.86
N SER A 260 14.78 14.16 20.09
CA SER A 260 14.53 15.54 20.54
C SER A 260 13.11 16.02 20.24
N GLY A 261 12.25 15.19 19.66
CA GLY A 261 10.89 15.53 19.25
C GLY A 261 10.80 16.29 17.93
N SER A 262 11.92 16.48 17.24
CA SER A 262 11.96 17.14 15.93
C SER A 262 11.48 16.19 14.83
N THR A 263 10.62 16.68 13.95
CA THR A 263 10.08 15.89 12.85
C THR A 263 11.14 15.67 11.76
N ARG A 264 11.25 14.44 11.29
CA ARG A 264 12.20 13.99 10.28
C ARG A 264 11.48 13.21 9.20
N ILE A 265 12.05 13.25 8.00
CA ILE A 265 11.57 12.49 6.84
C ILE A 265 12.67 11.50 6.47
N THR A 266 12.34 10.22 6.35
CA THR A 266 13.23 9.23 5.73
C THR A 266 12.83 9.01 4.29
N THR A 267 13.81 8.79 3.42
CA THR A 267 13.57 8.28 2.07
C THR A 267 14.43 7.05 1.84
N ALA A 268 13.82 6.00 1.30
CA ALA A 268 14.47 4.80 0.81
C ALA A 268 14.43 4.83 -0.72
N ASN A 269 15.59 4.69 -1.35
CA ASN A 269 15.70 4.84 -2.79
C ASN A 269 16.38 3.64 -3.43
N ASN A 270 16.05 3.43 -4.69
CA ASN A 270 16.61 2.37 -5.52
C ASN A 270 18.10 2.62 -5.89
N ASP A 271 18.63 3.81 -5.60
CA ASP A 271 20.06 4.14 -5.72
C ASP A 271 20.90 3.70 -4.51
N ALA A 272 20.39 2.73 -3.73
CA ALA A 272 21.01 2.15 -2.55
C ALA A 272 21.28 3.15 -1.40
N LEU A 273 20.61 4.31 -1.41
CA LEU A 273 20.76 5.32 -0.37
C LEU A 273 19.49 5.47 0.47
N VAL A 274 19.69 5.62 1.77
CA VAL A 274 18.70 6.18 2.69
C VAL A 274 19.06 7.63 2.98
N ARG A 275 18.10 8.55 2.85
CA ARG A 275 18.32 9.98 3.16
C ARG A 275 17.41 10.39 4.30
N ILE A 276 17.94 11.22 5.20
CA ILE A 276 17.19 11.79 6.32
C ILE A 276 17.11 13.30 6.11
N PHE A 277 15.89 13.84 6.11
CA PHE A 277 15.65 15.28 6.01
C PHE A 277 15.07 15.82 7.32
N ASP A 278 15.44 17.05 7.65
CA ASP A 278 14.72 17.85 8.62
C ASP A 278 13.39 18.32 8.03
N ALA A 279 12.26 18.12 8.71
CA ALA A 279 10.95 18.42 8.15
C ALA A 279 10.53 19.90 8.24
N GLU A 280 11.27 20.72 9.00
CA GLU A 280 11.02 22.17 9.12
C GLU A 280 11.79 22.94 8.04
N SER A 281 13.07 22.60 7.86
CA SER A 281 13.98 23.26 6.91
C SER A 281 14.14 22.52 5.58
N PHE A 282 13.64 21.28 5.47
CA PHE A 282 13.83 20.38 4.32
C PHE A 282 15.30 20.17 3.91
N THR A 283 16.22 20.37 4.86
CA THR A 283 17.65 20.13 4.66
C THR A 283 17.95 18.64 4.80
N CYS A 284 18.76 18.10 3.88
CA CYS A 284 19.25 16.72 3.97
C CYS A 284 20.32 16.66 5.06
N LEU A 285 20.00 16.01 6.17
CA LEU A 285 20.88 15.89 7.33
C LEU A 285 21.88 14.75 7.16
N ASN A 286 21.41 13.59 6.70
CA ASN A 286 22.20 12.37 6.60
C ASN A 286 21.93 11.61 5.30
N ARG A 287 22.95 10.86 4.87
CA ARG A 287 22.90 9.92 3.74
C ARG A 287 23.62 8.65 4.13
N PHE A 288 22.92 7.52 4.10
CA PHE A 288 23.47 6.20 4.42
C PHE A 288 23.45 5.35 3.16
N SER A 289 24.60 4.77 2.81
CA SER A 289 24.77 3.92 1.62
C SER A 289 24.74 2.45 2.00
N PHE A 290 24.08 1.65 1.17
CA PHE A 290 23.99 0.21 1.27
C PHE A 290 24.48 -0.44 -0.03
N ASP A 291 24.67 -1.76 -0.01
CA ASP A 291 25.19 -2.50 -1.16
C ASP A 291 24.11 -2.88 -2.19
N TRP A 292 22.86 -2.49 -1.94
CA TRP A 292 21.67 -2.90 -2.68
C TRP A 292 20.58 -1.83 -2.63
N SER A 293 19.67 -1.86 -3.60
CA SER A 293 18.50 -0.98 -3.68
C SER A 293 17.65 -1.06 -2.43
N VAL A 294 17.37 0.08 -1.78
CA VAL A 294 16.61 0.10 -0.53
C VAL A 294 15.12 0.18 -0.84
N ASN A 295 14.37 -0.86 -0.48
CA ASN A 295 12.93 -0.97 -0.78
C ASN A 295 12.07 -0.35 0.32
N ASN A 296 12.52 -0.39 1.58
CA ASN A 296 11.77 0.18 2.69
C ASN A 296 12.67 0.46 3.90
N THR A 297 12.22 1.38 4.75
CA THR A 297 12.87 1.72 6.01
C THR A 297 11.83 2.00 7.09
N ALA A 298 12.17 1.74 8.35
CA ALA A 298 11.33 2.12 9.48
C ALA A 298 12.19 2.49 10.69
N VAL A 299 11.93 3.65 11.30
CA VAL A 299 12.61 4.10 12.51
C VAL A 299 11.91 3.52 13.74
N SER A 300 12.67 3.08 14.74
CA SER A 300 12.12 2.60 16.00
C SER A 300 11.33 3.70 16.74
N PRO A 301 10.35 3.34 17.58
CA PRO A 301 9.52 4.33 18.29
C PRO A 301 10.31 5.31 19.16
N ASP A 302 11.48 4.89 19.67
CA ASP A 302 12.38 5.73 20.46
C ASP A 302 13.36 6.57 19.61
N GLY A 303 13.30 6.46 18.29
CA GLY A 303 14.13 7.23 17.36
C GLY A 303 15.61 6.85 17.36
N LYS A 304 16.00 5.70 17.92
CA LYS A 304 17.42 5.27 18.02
C LYS A 304 17.86 4.37 16.90
N LEU A 305 16.98 3.45 16.49
CA LEU A 305 17.30 2.42 15.51
C LEU A 305 16.56 2.69 14.20
N LEU A 306 17.20 2.35 13.10
CA LEU A 306 16.63 2.39 11.77
C LEU A 306 16.75 0.98 11.17
N ALA A 307 15.61 0.38 10.88
CA ALA A 307 15.54 -0.85 10.11
C ALA A 307 15.59 -0.51 8.62
N VAL A 308 16.42 -1.23 7.87
CA VAL A 308 16.66 -1.01 6.43
C VAL A 308 16.58 -2.35 5.72
N LEU A 309 15.74 -2.43 4.68
CA LEU A 309 15.63 -3.62 3.84
C LEU A 309 15.47 -3.27 2.37
N GLY A 310 15.77 -4.24 1.50
CA GLY A 310 15.86 -4.02 0.07
C GLY A 310 16.17 -5.30 -0.71
N ASP A 311 17.01 -5.18 -1.74
CA ASP A 311 17.43 -6.29 -2.60
C ASP A 311 18.50 -7.19 -1.92
N SER A 312 18.19 -7.57 -0.68
CA SER A 312 18.95 -8.49 0.16
C SER A 312 17.97 -9.35 0.96
N THR A 313 18.37 -10.58 1.26
CA THR A 313 17.61 -11.49 2.13
C THR A 313 17.73 -11.10 3.62
N GLU A 314 18.65 -10.21 3.95
CA GLU A 314 18.86 -9.71 5.31
C GLU A 314 18.22 -8.34 5.49
N CYS A 315 17.59 -8.12 6.64
CA CYS A 315 17.23 -6.78 7.09
C CYS A 315 18.31 -6.28 8.06
N LEU A 316 18.79 -5.06 7.83
CA LEU A 316 19.82 -4.43 8.65
C LEU A 316 19.17 -3.53 9.71
N ILE A 317 19.76 -3.49 10.91
CA ILE A 317 19.49 -2.47 11.92
C ILE A 317 20.72 -1.59 12.04
N VAL A 318 20.52 -0.29 11.87
CA VAL A 318 21.56 0.73 12.02
C VAL A 318 21.16 1.75 13.08
N ASP A 319 22.15 2.42 13.66
CA ASP A 319 21.89 3.60 14.48
C ASP A 319 21.32 4.74 13.60
N ALA A 320 20.16 5.28 13.98
CA ALA A 320 19.41 6.23 13.15
C ALA A 320 20.12 7.58 12.97
N HIS A 321 21.08 7.92 13.83
CA HIS A 321 21.83 9.17 13.74
C HIS A 321 23.10 9.03 12.90
N SER A 322 23.87 7.97 13.11
CA SER A 322 25.18 7.75 12.50
C SER A 322 25.17 6.81 11.30
N GLY A 323 24.11 6.01 11.12
CA GLY A 323 24.04 4.97 10.10
C GLY A 323 24.93 3.76 10.37
N LYS A 324 25.55 3.68 11.57
CA LYS A 324 26.43 2.55 11.92
C LYS A 324 25.61 1.29 12.11
N LEU A 325 26.03 0.19 11.47
CA LEU A 325 25.44 -1.13 11.65
C LEU A 325 25.51 -1.59 13.12
N THR A 326 24.35 -1.93 13.69
CA THR A 326 24.23 -2.46 15.05
C THR A 326 23.84 -3.94 15.07
N GLY A 327 23.20 -4.43 14.00
CA GLY A 327 22.84 -5.83 13.86
C GLY A 327 22.13 -6.12 12.54
N ASN A 328 21.85 -7.39 12.29
CA ASN A 328 21.13 -7.87 11.12
C ASN A 328 20.24 -9.06 11.47
N MET A 329 19.18 -9.22 10.70
CA MET A 329 18.19 -10.30 10.85
C MET A 329 18.29 -11.21 9.63
N LYS A 330 18.56 -12.49 9.86
CA LYS A 330 18.74 -13.52 8.83
C LYS A 330 17.64 -14.56 8.94
N GLY A 331 17.05 -14.94 7.81
CA GLY A 331 16.06 -16.02 7.76
C GLY A 331 15.12 -15.94 6.56
N HIS A 332 14.86 -14.74 6.06
CA HIS A 332 14.14 -14.59 4.80
C HIS A 332 14.91 -15.19 3.63
N LEU A 333 14.18 -15.66 2.62
CA LEU A 333 14.76 -16.35 1.47
C LEU A 333 14.80 -15.49 0.20
N ASP A 334 14.22 -14.29 0.22
CA ASP A 334 14.13 -13.40 -0.93
C ASP A 334 14.09 -11.92 -0.47
N TYR A 335 13.79 -10.98 -1.36
CA TYR A 335 13.79 -9.53 -1.07
C TYR A 335 12.60 -9.09 -0.24
N SER A 336 12.86 -8.13 0.64
CA SER A 336 11.81 -7.60 1.53
C SER A 336 11.25 -6.28 1.01
N PHE A 337 10.01 -5.98 1.39
CA PHE A 337 9.28 -4.78 0.93
C PHE A 337 8.50 -4.08 2.03
N ALA A 338 8.26 -4.73 3.17
CA ALA A 338 7.47 -4.18 4.26
C ALA A 338 8.20 -4.24 5.60
N LEU A 339 8.06 -3.17 6.39
CA LEU A 339 8.56 -3.05 7.76
C LEU A 339 7.47 -2.45 8.65
N ALA A 340 7.40 -2.93 9.89
CA ALA A 340 6.64 -2.25 10.94
C ALA A 340 7.25 -2.51 12.31
N TRP A 341 7.49 -1.44 13.06
CA TRP A 341 7.82 -1.54 14.48
C TRP A 341 6.55 -1.67 15.31
N HIS A 342 6.56 -2.59 16.26
CA HIS A 342 5.59 -2.56 17.34
C HIS A 342 5.84 -1.28 18.17
N PRO A 343 4.81 -0.58 18.67
CA PRO A 343 4.97 0.71 19.35
C PRO A 343 5.81 0.66 20.64
N ASP A 344 5.99 -0.51 21.25
CA ASP A 344 6.89 -0.70 22.40
C ASP A 344 8.39 -0.78 22.02
N GLY A 345 8.72 -0.85 20.73
CA GLY A 345 10.08 -0.94 20.18
C GLY A 345 10.77 -2.30 20.36
N ARG A 346 10.07 -3.32 20.86
CA ARG A 346 10.66 -4.65 21.13
C ARG A 346 10.50 -5.62 19.97
N ILE A 347 9.42 -5.48 19.22
CA ILE A 347 9.14 -6.33 18.06
C ILE A 347 9.27 -5.52 16.76
N LEU A 348 9.97 -6.09 15.79
CA LEU A 348 10.00 -5.63 14.41
C LEU A 348 9.40 -6.71 13.51
N ALA A 349 8.49 -6.33 12.63
CA ALA A 349 7.93 -7.20 11.60
C ALA A 349 8.57 -6.88 10.24
N THR A 350 8.96 -7.91 9.49
CA THR A 350 9.52 -7.80 8.13
C THR A 350 8.70 -8.64 7.17
N GLY A 351 8.22 -8.04 6.07
CA GLY A 351 7.41 -8.71 5.04
C GLY A 351 8.20 -8.90 3.75
N ASN A 352 8.09 -10.10 3.18
CA ASN A 352 9.04 -10.58 2.18
C ASN A 352 8.39 -11.22 0.95
N GLN A 353 9.18 -11.28 -0.13
CA GLN A 353 8.85 -11.97 -1.37
C GLN A 353 8.67 -13.48 -1.20
N ASP A 354 9.28 -14.07 -0.18
CA ASP A 354 9.13 -15.49 0.21
C ASP A 354 7.76 -15.86 0.78
N THR A 355 6.77 -14.97 0.67
CA THR A 355 5.38 -15.11 1.16
C THR A 355 5.24 -15.12 2.68
N THR A 356 6.29 -14.79 3.42
CA THR A 356 6.26 -14.75 4.88
C THR A 356 6.43 -13.35 5.44
N CYS A 357 5.88 -13.16 6.64
CA CYS A 357 6.25 -12.10 7.55
C CYS A 357 7.02 -12.71 8.73
N ARG A 358 8.23 -12.21 9.02
CA ARG A 358 9.00 -12.64 10.19
C ARG A 358 8.92 -11.58 11.28
N LEU A 359 8.75 -12.05 12.52
CA LEU A 359 8.75 -11.22 13.73
C LEU A 359 10.08 -11.37 14.44
N TRP A 360 10.67 -10.27 14.87
CA TRP A 360 12.00 -10.23 15.47
C TRP A 360 11.95 -9.54 16.82
N ASP A 361 12.51 -10.17 17.84
CA ASP A 361 12.77 -9.51 19.13
C ASP A 361 14.07 -8.71 19.01
N THR A 362 13.99 -7.40 19.20
CA THR A 362 15.14 -6.50 19.03
C THR A 362 16.23 -6.69 20.06
N ARG A 363 15.94 -7.41 21.14
CA ARG A 363 16.89 -7.84 22.16
C ARG A 363 17.65 -9.11 21.73
N ASN A 364 17.15 -9.84 20.75
CA ASN A 364 17.77 -11.05 20.20
C ASN A 364 17.47 -11.22 18.70
N LEU A 365 18.27 -10.58 17.85
CA LEU A 365 18.13 -10.62 16.39
C LEU A 365 18.65 -11.93 15.75
N SER A 366 19.20 -12.86 16.53
CA SER A 366 19.83 -14.08 15.99
C SER A 366 18.82 -15.08 15.38
N LYS A 367 17.54 -14.96 15.74
CA LYS A 367 16.45 -15.79 15.22
C LYS A 367 15.13 -15.01 15.23
N SER A 368 14.20 -15.39 14.35
CA SER A 368 12.84 -14.87 14.38
C SER A 368 12.07 -15.46 15.57
N LEU A 369 11.23 -14.64 16.20
CA LEU A 369 10.27 -15.04 17.23
C LEU A 369 9.18 -15.94 16.66
N ALA A 370 8.65 -15.55 15.50
CA ALA A 370 7.64 -16.30 14.76
C ALA A 370 7.72 -15.98 13.26
N VAL A 371 7.14 -16.87 12.45
CA VAL A 371 7.02 -16.72 10.99
C VAL A 371 5.54 -16.85 10.64
N LEU A 372 4.95 -15.78 10.12
CA LEU A 372 3.55 -15.72 9.70
C LEU A 372 3.48 -15.94 8.19
N LYS A 373 2.54 -16.77 7.75
CA LYS A 373 2.41 -17.18 6.35
C LYS A 373 1.28 -16.41 5.65
N GLY A 374 1.56 -15.92 4.45
CA GLY A 374 0.54 -15.42 3.51
C GLY A 374 -0.16 -16.58 2.78
N ASN A 375 -1.36 -16.32 2.25
CA ASN A 375 -2.16 -17.30 1.54
C ASN A 375 -1.73 -17.49 0.09
N MET A 376 -1.39 -16.40 -0.59
CA MET A 376 -1.28 -16.35 -2.03
C MET A 376 0.07 -15.80 -2.49
N GLY A 377 0.62 -14.79 -1.84
CA GLY A 377 1.86 -14.20 -2.28
C GLY A 377 2.61 -13.37 -1.25
N ALA A 378 3.53 -12.58 -1.78
CA ALA A 378 4.49 -11.82 -1.00
C ALA A 378 3.86 -10.80 -0.03
N ILE A 379 4.49 -10.56 1.10
CA ILE A 379 3.99 -9.58 2.07
C ILE A 379 4.47 -8.18 1.69
N ARG A 380 3.52 -7.27 1.44
CA ARG A 380 3.79 -5.95 0.85
C ARG A 380 3.52 -4.77 1.76
N ALA A 381 2.69 -4.94 2.78
CA ALA A 381 2.50 -3.92 3.79
C ALA A 381 2.32 -4.55 5.17
N LEU A 382 2.90 -3.89 6.17
CA LEU A 382 2.81 -4.25 7.58
C LEU A 382 2.50 -2.99 8.38
N ARG A 383 1.57 -3.07 9.32
CA ARG A 383 1.26 -1.97 10.25
C ARG A 383 0.87 -2.54 11.61
N PHE A 384 1.47 -2.05 12.68
CA PHE A 384 0.92 -2.26 14.02
C PHE A 384 -0.13 -1.19 14.32
N THR A 385 -1.14 -1.53 15.12
CA THR A 385 -1.98 -0.53 15.76
C THR A 385 -1.15 0.31 16.73
N SER A 386 -1.56 1.56 16.97
CA SER A 386 -0.85 2.48 17.86
C SER A 386 -0.80 2.02 19.33
N ASP A 387 -1.78 1.23 19.76
CA ASP A 387 -1.82 0.57 21.06
C ASP A 387 -1.04 -0.75 21.10
N GLY A 388 -0.52 -1.20 19.96
CA GLY A 388 0.27 -2.43 19.82
C GLY A 388 -0.55 -3.72 19.76
N ARG A 389 -1.87 -3.67 19.96
CA ARG A 389 -2.70 -4.89 20.09
C ARG A 389 -2.76 -5.76 18.83
N PHE A 390 -2.66 -5.16 17.65
CA PHE A 390 -2.81 -5.89 16.39
C PHE A 390 -1.72 -5.56 15.38
N LEU A 391 -1.33 -6.58 14.61
CA LEU A 391 -0.51 -6.45 13.41
C LEU A 391 -1.38 -6.72 12.18
N ALA A 392 -1.52 -5.74 11.29
CA ALA A 392 -2.07 -5.94 9.96
C ALA A 392 -0.95 -6.27 8.96
N MET A 393 -1.22 -7.28 8.14
CA MET A 393 -0.32 -7.80 7.10
C MET A 393 -1.10 -7.91 5.79
N ALA A 394 -0.66 -7.19 4.76
CA ALA A 394 -1.28 -7.25 3.44
C ALA A 394 -0.39 -7.97 2.43
N GLU A 395 -1.02 -8.86 1.67
CA GLU A 395 -0.46 -9.49 0.47
C GLU A 395 -0.51 -8.51 -0.73
N PRO A 396 0.01 -8.86 -1.92
CA PRO A 396 0.00 -7.93 -3.05
C PRO A 396 -1.43 -7.67 -3.57
N ALA A 397 -2.32 -8.62 -3.31
CA ALA A 397 -3.71 -8.64 -3.67
C ALA A 397 -4.50 -9.54 -2.72
N ASP A 398 -5.81 -9.34 -2.71
CA ASP A 398 -6.85 -10.23 -2.18
C ASP A 398 -6.91 -10.49 -0.66
N PHE A 399 -5.79 -10.52 0.06
CA PHE A 399 -5.79 -10.88 1.48
C PHE A 399 -5.13 -9.82 2.35
N VAL A 400 -5.85 -9.43 3.40
CA VAL A 400 -5.30 -8.71 4.56
C VAL A 400 -5.54 -9.56 5.80
N HIS A 401 -4.48 -9.78 6.58
CA HIS A 401 -4.51 -10.54 7.82
C HIS A 401 -4.34 -9.60 9.00
N VAL A 402 -5.12 -9.76 10.06
CA VAL A 402 -4.97 -9.02 11.32
C VAL A 402 -4.71 -10.01 12.44
N PHE A 403 -3.49 -9.98 12.96
CA PHE A 403 -3.03 -10.87 14.03
C PHE A 403 -3.11 -10.20 15.39
N ASP A 404 -3.55 -10.94 16.39
CA ASP A 404 -3.53 -10.50 17.79
C ASP A 404 -2.14 -10.70 18.41
N THR A 405 -1.54 -9.62 18.89
CA THR A 405 -0.22 -9.67 19.51
C THR A 405 -0.23 -10.33 20.89
N GLU A 406 -1.35 -10.24 21.63
CA GLU A 406 -1.46 -10.82 22.97
C GLU A 406 -1.65 -12.33 22.95
N SER A 407 -2.24 -12.87 21.86
CA SER A 407 -2.30 -14.31 21.62
C SER A 407 -1.00 -14.87 21.04
N GLU A 408 0.13 -14.14 21.16
CA GLU A 408 1.40 -14.50 20.51
C GLU A 408 1.25 -14.72 18.99
N TYR A 409 0.40 -13.91 18.33
CA TYR A 409 0.12 -13.96 16.90
C TYR A 409 -0.59 -15.24 16.40
N VAL A 410 -1.10 -16.07 17.31
CA VAL A 410 -1.84 -17.29 16.96
C VAL A 410 -3.25 -16.99 16.45
N GLU A 411 -3.94 -15.99 16.99
CA GLU A 411 -5.28 -15.62 16.54
C GLU A 411 -5.24 -14.65 15.36
N CYS A 412 -5.95 -14.98 14.27
CA CYS A 412 -5.97 -14.16 13.06
C CYS A 412 -7.38 -13.96 12.50
N GLN A 413 -7.65 -12.70 12.14
CA GLN A 413 -8.73 -12.33 11.24
C GLN A 413 -8.19 -12.24 9.80
N GLU A 414 -8.83 -12.96 8.88
CA GLU A 414 -8.58 -12.84 7.45
C GLU A 414 -9.67 -11.98 6.80
N ILE A 415 -9.25 -10.93 6.10
CA ILE A 415 -10.10 -10.08 5.26
C ILE A 415 -9.88 -10.55 3.82
N ASP A 416 -10.89 -11.24 3.30
CA ASP A 416 -10.90 -11.88 1.98
C ASP A 416 -11.61 -10.98 0.95
N ILE A 417 -10.82 -10.34 0.09
CA ILE A 417 -11.21 -9.34 -0.91
C ILE A 417 -10.64 -9.69 -2.30
N PHE A 418 -11.02 -8.97 -3.34
CA PHE A 418 -10.52 -9.19 -4.71
C PHE A 418 -9.92 -7.91 -5.28
N GLY A 419 -8.71 -8.01 -5.84
CA GLY A 419 -7.99 -6.91 -6.46
C GLY A 419 -6.66 -6.62 -5.78
N GLU A 420 -5.83 -5.80 -6.42
CA GLU A 420 -4.54 -5.43 -5.83
C GLU A 420 -4.75 -4.52 -4.62
N ILE A 421 -3.96 -4.74 -3.56
CA ILE A 421 -4.03 -3.93 -2.35
C ILE A 421 -3.01 -2.83 -2.49
N ALA A 422 -3.45 -1.57 -2.60
CA ALA A 422 -2.58 -0.41 -2.75
C ALA A 422 -1.92 0.02 -1.43
N GLY A 423 -2.54 -0.32 -0.31
CA GLY A 423 -2.02 -0.06 1.03
C GLY A 423 -3.04 -0.36 2.11
N ILE A 424 -2.55 -0.42 3.35
CA ILE A 424 -3.35 -0.59 4.57
C ILE A 424 -2.95 0.47 5.58
N SER A 425 -3.91 0.97 6.37
CA SER A 425 -3.63 1.95 7.40
C SER A 425 -4.62 1.84 8.56
N PHE A 426 -4.10 1.74 9.78
CA PHE A 426 -4.91 1.95 10.98
C PHE A 426 -5.06 3.44 11.23
N SER A 427 -6.22 3.85 11.74
CA SER A 427 -6.36 5.18 12.33
C SER A 427 -5.44 5.31 13.55
N PRO A 428 -4.91 6.51 13.86
CA PRO A 428 -3.99 6.69 14.99
C PRO A 428 -4.57 6.35 16.37
N ASP A 429 -5.89 6.31 16.51
CA ASP A 429 -6.61 5.87 17.72
C ASP A 429 -6.88 4.35 17.76
N ALA A 430 -6.38 3.60 16.77
CA ALA A 430 -6.61 2.16 16.58
C ALA A 430 -8.09 1.75 16.46
N ALA A 431 -9.00 2.71 16.17
CA ALA A 431 -10.43 2.46 16.08
C ALA A 431 -10.89 1.99 14.69
N ALA A 432 -10.13 2.28 13.64
CA ALA A 432 -10.46 1.92 12.27
C ALA A 432 -9.25 1.34 11.52
N LEU A 433 -9.54 0.45 10.58
CA LEU A 433 -8.62 -0.08 9.58
C LEU A 433 -9.14 0.28 8.19
N PHE A 434 -8.27 0.83 7.36
CA PHE A 434 -8.56 1.14 5.97
C PHE A 434 -7.74 0.25 5.04
N VAL A 435 -8.40 -0.23 3.98
CA VAL A 435 -7.77 -1.03 2.92
C VAL A 435 -8.10 -0.41 1.57
N GLY A 436 -7.07 0.01 0.84
CA GLY A 436 -7.20 0.59 -0.49
C GLY A 436 -7.08 -0.51 -1.54
N VAL A 437 -8.12 -0.72 -2.33
CA VAL A 437 -8.15 -1.74 -3.38
C VAL A 437 -8.05 -1.05 -4.74
N ALA A 438 -7.02 -1.41 -5.49
CA ALA A 438 -6.82 -1.03 -6.87
C ALA A 438 -7.36 -2.14 -7.77
N ASP A 439 -8.51 -1.87 -8.38
CA ASP A 439 -9.08 -2.67 -9.45
C ASP A 439 -9.82 -1.76 -10.42
N ARG A 440 -9.81 -2.12 -11.72
CA ARG A 440 -10.44 -1.31 -12.77
C ARG A 440 -11.93 -1.15 -12.50
N THR A 441 -12.58 -2.25 -12.09
CA THR A 441 -14.01 -2.35 -11.90
C THR A 441 -14.34 -2.14 -10.43
N TYR A 442 -13.89 -3.01 -9.53
CA TYR A 442 -14.33 -3.07 -8.14
C TYR A 442 -13.32 -2.45 -7.15
N GLY A 443 -12.44 -1.57 -7.64
CA GLY A 443 -11.53 -0.80 -6.79
C GLY A 443 -12.28 0.22 -5.93
N GLY A 444 -11.74 0.49 -4.75
CA GLY A 444 -12.36 1.35 -3.75
C GLY A 444 -11.55 1.47 -2.48
N LEU A 445 -12.15 2.10 -1.48
CA LEU A 445 -11.61 2.24 -0.13
C LEU A 445 -12.56 1.56 0.86
N LEU A 446 -12.06 0.48 1.47
CA LEU A 446 -12.77 -0.29 2.49
C LEU A 446 -12.43 0.26 3.87
N GLU A 447 -13.45 0.47 4.70
CA GLU A 447 -13.37 0.90 6.09
C GLU A 447 -13.89 -0.20 7.01
N PHE A 448 -13.12 -0.51 8.04
CA PHE A 448 -13.48 -1.44 9.09
C PHE A 448 -13.31 -0.77 10.46
N ASN A 449 -14.23 -0.98 11.39
CA ASN A 449 -14.13 -0.48 12.76
C ASN A 449 -13.72 -1.60 13.70
N ARG A 450 -12.86 -1.28 14.66
CA ARG A 450 -12.46 -2.22 15.70
C ARG A 450 -13.68 -2.66 16.50
N ARG A 451 -13.77 -3.96 16.73
CA ARG A 451 -14.76 -4.57 17.59
C ARG A 451 -14.32 -4.41 19.04
N HIS A 452 -15.19 -3.81 19.86
CA HIS A 452 -14.97 -3.71 21.30
C HIS A 452 -15.69 -4.87 21.99
N TYR A 453 -14.93 -5.79 22.56
CA TYR A 453 -15.48 -6.79 23.48
C TYR A 453 -15.59 -6.14 24.87
N ASN A 454 -16.76 -5.58 25.17
CA ASN A 454 -17.05 -5.08 26.51
C ASN A 454 -17.40 -6.26 27.42
N SER A 455 -16.38 -6.94 27.96
CA SER A 455 -16.54 -8.04 28.91
C SER A 455 -17.39 -7.69 30.14
N TYR A 456 -17.53 -6.40 30.47
CA TYR A 456 -18.39 -5.94 31.57
C TYR A 456 -19.89 -6.19 31.32
N LEU A 457 -20.36 -6.20 30.08
CA LEU A 457 -21.77 -6.47 29.77
C LEU A 457 -22.09 -7.97 29.78
N ASP A 458 -21.09 -8.82 29.54
CA ASP A 458 -21.23 -10.29 29.54
C ASP A 458 -21.13 -10.90 30.95
N CYS A 459 -20.79 -10.11 31.98
CA CYS A 459 -20.77 -10.54 33.38
C CYS A 459 -22.08 -10.26 34.14
N VAL A 460 -23.12 -9.74 33.48
CA VAL A 460 -24.39 -9.35 34.13
C VAL A 460 -25.57 -10.29 33.79
N PHE A 461 -25.33 -11.42 33.11
CA PHE A 461 -26.39 -12.40 32.82
C PHE A 461 -26.02 -13.83 33.21
#